data_AF-A0A961HPW3-F1
#
_entry.id   AF-A0A961HPW3-F1
#
_cell.length_a   1.000
_cell.length_b   1.000
_cell.length_c   1.000
_cell.angle_alpha   90.00
_cell.angle_beta   90.00
_cell.angle_gamma   90.00
#
_symmetry.space_group_name_H-M   'P 1'
#
loop_
_entity.id
_entity.type
_entity.pdbx_description
1 polymer ?
#
loop_
_entity_poly.entity_id
_entity_poly.type
_entity_poly.pdbx_seq_one_letter_code
_entity_poly.pdbx_strand_id
1 'polypeptide(L)'
;MYSKRAAILISCILTVVSITVLSAAPSESQSNHLQLSANLEGNPPVSHAGFFTLHWRPDVRKGEQRYLLVESRSPDFRDPTVFLFGTDQSIAMSGKLDGDLYYSVFLLAPVQKNEPHSIDPSLSSDVDAVLKEYPDYRAVEHSAPFHIRIDHYSLATAFGYFGAGAFLFLITGLVILIGTYRSKEDS
;
A
#
# COMPACT_ATOMS: atom_id res chain seq x y z
N MET A 1 61.30 -5.22 32.26
CA MET A 1 61.02 -6.59 31.77
C MET A 1 59.66 -7.00 32.30
N TYR A 2 58.83 -7.70 31.51
CA TYR A 2 57.38 -7.97 31.68
C TYR A 2 56.42 -6.91 31.14
N SER A 3 56.22 -6.87 29.82
CA SER A 3 54.90 -6.62 29.21
C SER A 3 54.97 -6.74 27.68
N LYS A 4 55.19 -7.96 27.16
CA LYS A 4 55.04 -8.25 25.71
C LYS A 4 54.42 -9.62 25.40
N ARG A 5 53.93 -10.35 26.41
CA ARG A 5 53.39 -11.72 26.19
C ARG A 5 51.86 -11.83 26.31
N ALA A 6 51.16 -10.74 26.62
CA ALA A 6 49.70 -10.75 26.75
C ALA A 6 48.94 -10.41 25.45
N ALA A 7 49.62 -10.06 24.36
CA ALA A 7 48.97 -9.62 23.13
C ALA A 7 48.78 -10.73 22.07
N ILE A 8 49.16 -11.98 22.37
CA ILE A 8 49.17 -13.08 21.37
C ILE A 8 48.07 -14.12 21.63
N LEU A 9 47.26 -13.97 22.69
CA LEU A 9 46.20 -14.94 23.06
C LEU A 9 44.76 -14.50 22.73
N ILE A 10 44.57 -13.32 22.12
CA ILE A 10 43.24 -12.87 21.63
C ILE A 10 43.26 -12.80 20.10
N SER A 11 43.84 -13.82 19.46
CA SER A 11 43.89 -13.94 18.00
C SER A 11 43.36 -15.29 17.49
N CYS A 12 42.78 -16.12 18.38
CA CYS A 12 42.35 -17.48 18.05
C CYS A 12 40.83 -17.70 18.05
N ILE A 13 40.00 -16.66 18.21
CA ILE A 13 38.52 -16.77 18.19
C ILE A 13 37.96 -15.81 17.15
N LEU A 14 38.49 -15.86 15.91
CA LEU A 14 37.95 -15.05 14.80
C LEU A 14 38.11 -15.75 13.45
N THR A 15 38.00 -17.07 13.47
CA THR A 15 37.98 -17.91 12.28
C THR A 15 37.02 -19.05 12.58
N VAL A 16 36.37 -19.59 11.56
CA VAL A 16 35.20 -20.48 11.62
C VAL A 16 33.94 -19.66 11.99
N VAL A 17 33.01 -19.36 11.10
CA VAL A 17 32.33 -20.22 10.15
C VAL A 17 31.72 -19.33 9.06
N SER A 18 32.27 -19.33 7.84
CA SER A 18 31.52 -18.83 6.67
C SER A 18 30.59 -19.96 6.22
N ILE A 19 29.42 -20.09 6.85
CA ILE A 19 28.31 -20.84 6.25
C ILE A 19 27.87 -20.00 5.05
N THR A 20 28.35 -20.37 3.87
CA THR A 20 27.64 -20.05 2.64
C THR A 20 26.32 -20.81 2.71
N VAL A 21 25.27 -20.14 3.17
CA VAL A 21 23.91 -20.62 2.92
C VAL A 21 23.79 -20.62 1.40
N LEU A 22 23.90 -21.81 0.81
CA LEU A 22 23.48 -22.05 -0.56
C LEU A 22 21.97 -21.84 -0.56
N SER A 23 21.56 -20.58 -0.64
CA SER A 23 20.16 -20.20 -0.81
C SER A 23 19.81 -20.67 -2.21
N ALA A 24 19.32 -21.90 -2.31
CA ALA A 24 18.46 -22.27 -3.40
C ALA A 24 17.29 -21.31 -3.31
N ALA A 25 17.35 -20.21 -4.07
CA ALA A 25 16.21 -19.35 -4.25
C ALA A 25 15.06 -20.29 -4.64
N PRO A 26 13.93 -20.28 -3.91
CA PRO A 26 12.77 -20.99 -4.39
C PRO A 26 12.54 -20.47 -5.80
N SER A 27 12.60 -21.35 -6.77
CA SER A 27 12.06 -21.08 -8.09
C SER A 27 10.58 -20.90 -7.87
N GLU A 28 10.17 -19.68 -7.48
CA GLU A 28 8.82 -19.20 -7.66
C GLU A 28 8.52 -19.52 -9.10
N SER A 29 7.66 -20.53 -9.30
CA SER A 29 7.07 -20.72 -10.60
C SER A 29 6.54 -19.36 -10.98
N GLN A 30 7.08 -18.76 -12.04
CA GLN A 30 6.45 -17.65 -12.74
C GLN A 30 5.14 -18.18 -13.29
N SER A 31 4.17 -18.38 -12.41
CA SER A 31 2.77 -18.51 -12.76
C SER A 31 2.42 -17.15 -13.33
N ASN A 32 2.06 -17.14 -14.60
CA ASN A 32 1.62 -15.97 -15.35
C ASN A 32 0.36 -15.40 -14.67
N HIS A 33 0.56 -14.68 -13.57
CA HIS A 33 -0.50 -14.23 -12.69
C HIS A 33 -0.59 -12.72 -12.79
N LEU A 34 -1.80 -12.20 -12.95
CA LEU A 34 -2.09 -10.78 -12.89
C LEU A 34 -1.54 -10.22 -11.57
N GLN A 35 -0.51 -9.37 -11.68
CA GLN A 35 0.14 -8.74 -10.53
C GLN A 35 -0.45 -7.36 -10.31
N LEU A 36 -0.98 -7.14 -9.12
CA LEU A 36 -1.44 -5.85 -8.63
C LEU A 36 -0.39 -5.30 -7.67
N SER A 37 -0.05 -4.02 -7.83
CA SER A 37 0.97 -3.35 -7.02
C SER A 37 0.61 -1.88 -6.79
N ALA A 38 1.25 -1.26 -5.81
CA ALA A 38 1.14 0.18 -5.54
C ALA A 38 2.53 0.80 -5.39
N ASN A 39 2.63 2.11 -5.58
CA ASN A 39 3.84 2.88 -5.30
C ASN A 39 3.99 3.20 -3.80
N LEU A 40 3.82 2.19 -2.94
CA LEU A 40 3.84 2.30 -1.48
C LEU A 40 4.91 1.40 -0.90
N GLU A 41 5.44 1.76 0.27
CA GLU A 41 6.49 1.03 0.97
C GLU A 41 5.91 0.14 2.07
N GLY A 42 6.59 -0.98 2.37
CA GLY A 42 6.23 -1.92 3.44
C GLY A 42 5.46 -3.17 2.98
N ASN A 43 5.12 -4.03 3.95
CA ASN A 43 4.24 -5.19 3.76
C ASN A 43 3.38 -5.37 5.04
N PRO A 44 2.09 -4.98 5.04
CA PRO A 44 1.36 -4.41 3.91
C PRO A 44 1.83 -2.98 3.57
N PRO A 45 1.64 -2.52 2.33
CA PRO A 45 1.86 -1.13 1.96
C PRO A 45 0.97 -0.15 2.74
N VAL A 46 1.55 0.95 3.22
CA VAL A 46 0.86 1.97 4.03
C VAL A 46 0.81 3.32 3.31
N SER A 47 -0.36 3.97 3.31
CA SER A 47 -0.51 5.37 2.85
C SER A 47 -0.95 6.28 4.01
N HIS A 48 -0.15 7.32 4.27
CA HIS A 48 -0.43 8.30 5.33
C HIS A 48 -1.29 9.48 4.91
N ALA A 49 -1.48 9.64 3.61
CA ALA A 49 -2.15 10.81 3.05
C ALA A 49 -3.45 10.44 2.32
N GLY A 50 -3.84 9.16 2.35
CA GLY A 50 -5.05 8.68 1.67
C GLY A 50 -4.98 8.77 0.15
N PHE A 51 -3.77 8.91 -0.41
CA PHE A 51 -3.51 8.88 -1.85
C PHE A 51 -2.42 7.87 -2.20
N PHE A 52 -2.59 7.18 -3.33
CA PHE A 52 -1.64 6.22 -3.90
C PHE A 52 -2.07 5.88 -5.33
N THR A 53 -1.19 5.26 -6.11
CA THR A 53 -1.53 4.76 -7.44
C THR A 53 -1.45 3.25 -7.45
N LEU A 54 -2.51 2.60 -7.92
CA LEU A 54 -2.51 1.18 -8.21
C LEU A 54 -2.05 0.95 -9.64
N HIS A 55 -1.23 -0.07 -9.84
CA HIS A 55 -0.72 -0.50 -11.13
C HIS A 55 -0.89 -2.00 -11.28
N TRP A 56 -1.35 -2.44 -12.44
CA TRP A 56 -1.39 -3.84 -12.81
C TRP A 56 -0.88 -4.06 -14.21
N ARG A 57 -0.29 -5.22 -14.45
CA ARG A 57 0.15 -5.64 -15.78
C ARG A 57 -0.35 -7.05 -16.05
N PRO A 58 -1.10 -7.27 -17.14
CA PRO A 58 -1.37 -8.62 -17.58
C PRO A 58 -0.06 -9.24 -18.10
N ASP A 59 0.14 -10.52 -17.83
CA ASP A 59 1.25 -11.25 -18.44
C ASP A 59 0.94 -11.60 -19.92
N VAL A 60 -0.34 -11.82 -20.23
CA VAL A 60 -0.76 -12.30 -21.55
C VAL A 60 -1.38 -11.17 -22.39
N ARG A 61 -0.66 -10.75 -23.43
CA ARG A 61 -1.20 -9.90 -24.49
C ARG A 61 -1.97 -10.75 -25.50
N LYS A 62 -3.31 -10.64 -25.56
CA LYS A 62 -4.13 -10.90 -26.76
C LYS A 62 -5.61 -10.54 -26.55
N GLY A 63 -6.13 -9.64 -27.38
CA GLY A 63 -7.57 -9.36 -27.53
C GLY A 63 -8.09 -8.08 -26.86
N GLU A 64 -9.38 -7.81 -27.04
CA GLU A 64 -10.14 -6.73 -26.37
C GLU A 64 -10.41 -7.12 -24.91
N GLN A 65 -9.37 -7.07 -24.09
CA GLN A 65 -9.47 -7.35 -22.66
C GLN A 65 -9.86 -6.07 -21.90
N ARG A 66 -10.71 -6.23 -20.88
CA ARG A 66 -11.04 -5.18 -19.92
C ARG A 66 -10.59 -5.58 -18.53
N TYR A 67 -10.38 -4.60 -17.68
CA TYR A 67 -10.08 -4.75 -16.28
C TYR A 67 -11.27 -4.27 -15.46
N LEU A 68 -11.60 -5.04 -14.43
CA LEU A 68 -12.52 -4.64 -13.39
C LEU A 68 -11.74 -4.59 -12.07
N LEU A 69 -11.61 -3.39 -11.51
CA LEU A 69 -10.99 -3.19 -10.20
C LEU A 69 -12.08 -3.12 -9.15
N VAL A 70 -11.99 -4.00 -8.16
CA VAL A 70 -12.88 -3.99 -6.99
C VAL A 70 -12.09 -3.64 -5.73
N GLU A 71 -12.76 -2.95 -4.81
CA GLU A 71 -12.29 -2.65 -3.47
C GLU A 71 -13.23 -3.29 -2.45
N SER A 72 -12.68 -3.79 -1.34
CA SER A 72 -13.46 -4.15 -0.16
C SER A 72 -12.71 -3.77 1.10
N ARG A 73 -13.44 -3.64 2.21
CA ARG A 73 -12.87 -3.53 3.56
C ARG A 73 -12.61 -4.89 4.21
N SER A 74 -12.93 -5.98 3.51
CA SER A 74 -12.80 -7.33 4.02
C SER A 74 -11.92 -8.17 3.07
N PRO A 75 -10.99 -8.99 3.59
CA PRO A 75 -10.06 -9.77 2.76
C PRO A 75 -10.75 -10.83 1.89
N ASP A 76 -11.97 -11.21 2.24
CA ASP A 76 -12.85 -12.12 1.50
C ASP A 76 -13.77 -11.39 0.49
N PHE A 77 -13.55 -10.08 0.28
CA PHE A 77 -14.35 -9.24 -0.63
C PHE A 77 -15.85 -9.31 -0.38
N ARG A 78 -16.26 -9.24 0.89
CA ARG A 78 -17.67 -8.94 1.25
C ARG A 78 -18.02 -7.50 0.91
N ASP A 79 -19.24 -7.30 0.41
CA ASP A 79 -19.76 -5.99 -0.02
C ASP A 79 -18.78 -5.19 -0.90
N PRO A 80 -18.24 -5.76 -2.00
CA PRO A 80 -17.22 -5.12 -2.80
C PRO A 80 -17.80 -3.92 -3.59
N THR A 81 -16.99 -2.88 -3.75
CA THR A 81 -17.31 -1.70 -4.57
C THR A 81 -16.48 -1.71 -5.85
N VAL A 82 -17.13 -1.53 -6.99
CA VAL A 82 -16.44 -1.37 -8.29
C VAL A 82 -15.84 0.04 -8.38
N PHE A 83 -14.52 0.10 -8.58
CA PHE A 83 -13.80 1.37 -8.75
C PHE A 83 -13.49 1.71 -10.19
N LEU A 84 -13.23 0.70 -11.03
CA LEU A 84 -12.86 0.89 -12.42
C LEU A 84 -13.39 -0.26 -13.26
N PHE A 85 -13.94 0.07 -14.43
CA PHE A 85 -14.19 -0.86 -15.52
C PHE A 85 -13.67 -0.26 -16.82
N GLY A 86 -12.60 -0.81 -17.39
CA GLY A 86 -11.96 -0.19 -18.55
C GLY A 86 -10.73 -0.93 -19.05
N THR A 87 -9.91 -0.28 -19.88
CA THR A 87 -8.66 -0.84 -20.42
C THR A 87 -7.41 -0.31 -19.73
N ASP A 88 -7.58 0.63 -18.81
CA ASP A 88 -6.47 1.26 -18.10
C ASP A 88 -5.73 0.24 -17.23
N GLN A 89 -4.42 0.45 -17.07
CA GLN A 89 -3.52 -0.42 -16.30
C GLN A 89 -3.03 0.25 -15.01
N SER A 90 -3.59 1.40 -14.70
CA SER A 90 -3.29 2.15 -13.49
C SER A 90 -4.42 3.10 -13.14
N ILE A 91 -4.61 3.35 -11.84
CA ILE A 91 -5.54 4.34 -11.35
C ILE A 91 -4.96 5.06 -10.13
N ALA A 92 -5.08 6.39 -10.12
CA ALA A 92 -4.78 7.19 -8.95
C ALA A 92 -5.96 7.13 -7.97
N MET A 93 -5.69 6.68 -6.76
CA MET A 93 -6.62 6.64 -5.64
C MET A 93 -6.43 7.88 -4.76
N SER A 94 -7.54 8.48 -4.32
CA SER A 94 -7.53 9.63 -3.41
C SER A 94 -8.75 9.57 -2.48
N GLY A 95 -8.68 10.32 -1.37
CA GLY A 95 -9.79 10.47 -0.43
C GLY A 95 -10.18 9.19 0.29
N LYS A 96 -9.26 8.22 0.42
CA LYS A 96 -9.51 7.02 1.20
C LYS A 96 -9.64 7.37 2.68
N LEU A 97 -10.46 6.61 3.40
CA LEU A 97 -10.59 6.74 4.85
C LEU A 97 -9.60 5.82 5.54
N ASP A 98 -9.34 6.08 6.82
CA ASP A 98 -8.52 5.19 7.66
C ASP A 98 -9.04 3.76 7.67
N GLY A 99 -8.08 2.82 7.75
CA GLY A 99 -8.34 1.40 7.90
C GLY A 99 -7.71 0.54 6.81
N ASP A 100 -8.09 -0.72 6.81
CA ASP A 100 -7.62 -1.74 5.87
C ASP A 100 -8.51 -1.77 4.63
N LEU A 101 -7.86 -1.70 3.46
CA LEU A 101 -8.49 -1.81 2.16
C LEU A 101 -7.85 -2.95 1.38
N TYR A 102 -8.69 -3.73 0.69
CA TYR A 102 -8.31 -4.86 -0.13
C TYR A 102 -8.73 -4.60 -1.56
N TYR A 103 -7.79 -4.78 -2.47
CA TYR A 103 -8.01 -4.59 -3.90
C TYR A 103 -7.78 -5.89 -4.65
N SER A 104 -8.62 -6.16 -5.64
CA SER A 104 -8.36 -7.20 -6.62
C SER A 104 -8.75 -6.68 -7.99
N VAL A 105 -7.92 -6.97 -8.98
CA VAL A 105 -8.22 -6.66 -10.37
C VAL A 105 -8.58 -7.95 -11.09
N PHE A 106 -9.64 -7.88 -11.88
CA PHE A 106 -10.15 -8.97 -12.69
C PHE A 106 -9.84 -8.69 -14.15
N LEU A 107 -9.28 -9.67 -14.84
CA LEU A 107 -9.17 -9.67 -16.29
C LEU A 107 -10.46 -10.20 -16.89
N LEU A 108 -11.14 -9.36 -17.66
CA LEU A 108 -12.39 -9.65 -18.31
C LEU A 108 -12.17 -9.83 -19.81
N ALA A 109 -12.67 -10.93 -20.36
CA ALA A 109 -12.71 -11.17 -21.80
C ALA A 109 -14.17 -11.20 -22.29
N PRO A 110 -14.44 -10.77 -23.54
CA PRO A 110 -15.77 -10.86 -24.10
C PRO A 110 -16.24 -12.31 -24.14
N VAL A 111 -17.51 -12.55 -23.81
CA VAL A 111 -18.11 -13.87 -23.90
C VAL A 111 -18.14 -14.32 -25.36
N GLN A 112 -17.38 -15.37 -25.69
CA GLN A 112 -17.45 -15.98 -27.01
C GLN A 112 -18.65 -16.93 -27.06
N LYS A 113 -19.41 -16.89 -28.16
CA LYS A 113 -20.68 -17.64 -28.35
C LYS A 113 -20.59 -19.16 -28.10
N ASN A 114 -19.39 -19.74 -28.05
CA ASN A 114 -19.16 -21.18 -27.98
C ASN A 114 -18.31 -21.63 -26.77
N GLU A 115 -17.96 -20.74 -25.83
CA GLU A 115 -17.20 -21.15 -24.64
C GLU A 115 -18.10 -21.26 -23.40
N PRO A 116 -18.00 -22.35 -22.62
CA PRO A 116 -18.73 -22.47 -21.37
C PRO A 116 -18.27 -21.40 -20.38
N HIS A 117 -19.24 -20.76 -19.73
CA HIS A 117 -19.01 -19.82 -18.64
C HIS A 117 -18.47 -20.61 -17.44
N SER A 118 -17.15 -20.63 -17.26
CA SER A 118 -16.52 -21.21 -16.07
C SER A 118 -16.31 -20.08 -15.06
N ILE A 119 -17.18 -20.06 -14.05
CA ILE A 119 -17.01 -19.19 -12.88
C ILE A 119 -15.94 -19.85 -12.02
N ASP A 120 -14.88 -19.12 -11.69
CA ASP A 120 -13.86 -19.60 -10.77
C ASP A 120 -14.52 -19.82 -9.38
N PRO A 121 -14.58 -21.07 -8.87
CA PRO A 121 -15.27 -21.38 -7.62
C PRO A 121 -14.59 -20.78 -6.38
N SER A 122 -13.41 -20.16 -6.51
CA SER A 122 -12.75 -19.48 -5.38
C SER A 122 -13.29 -18.07 -5.09
N LEU A 123 -14.18 -17.54 -5.95
CA LEU A 123 -14.71 -16.19 -5.79
C LEU A 123 -15.81 -16.11 -4.72
N SER A 124 -15.78 -15.04 -3.93
CA SER A 124 -16.89 -14.71 -3.02
C SER A 124 -18.20 -14.53 -3.81
N SER A 125 -19.32 -14.94 -3.21
CA SER A 125 -20.66 -14.76 -3.79
C SER A 125 -20.96 -13.32 -4.16
N ASP A 126 -20.40 -12.37 -3.42
CA ASP A 126 -20.64 -10.94 -3.61
C ASP A 126 -19.87 -10.42 -4.83
N VAL A 127 -18.68 -10.95 -5.08
CA VAL A 127 -17.91 -10.65 -6.29
C VAL A 127 -18.60 -11.24 -7.53
N ASP A 128 -19.15 -12.46 -7.42
CA ASP A 128 -19.96 -13.07 -8.48
C ASP A 128 -21.21 -12.21 -8.78
N ALA A 129 -21.85 -11.63 -7.76
CA ALA A 129 -22.97 -10.71 -7.95
C ALA A 129 -22.55 -9.46 -8.76
N VAL A 130 -21.39 -8.87 -8.44
CA VAL A 130 -20.83 -7.74 -9.20
C VAL A 130 -20.50 -8.14 -10.64
N LEU A 131 -19.89 -9.30 -10.85
CA LEU A 131 -19.51 -9.76 -12.20
C LEU A 131 -20.75 -10.02 -13.09
N LYS A 132 -21.88 -10.45 -12.51
CA LYS A 132 -23.14 -10.63 -13.23
C LYS A 132 -23.72 -9.33 -13.80
N GLU A 133 -23.30 -8.17 -13.29
CA GLU A 133 -23.68 -6.87 -13.87
C GLU A 133 -23.02 -6.63 -15.24
N TYR A 134 -22.03 -7.43 -15.62
CA TYR A 134 -21.28 -7.35 -16.88
C TYR A 134 -21.48 -8.60 -17.76
N PRO A 135 -22.70 -8.88 -18.24
CA PRO A 135 -23.03 -10.16 -18.92
C PRO A 135 -22.29 -10.39 -20.25
N ASP A 136 -21.81 -9.32 -20.89
CA ASP A 136 -21.04 -9.40 -22.13
C ASP A 136 -19.60 -9.87 -21.90
N TYR A 137 -19.18 -9.96 -20.65
CA TYR A 137 -17.82 -10.32 -20.25
C TYR A 137 -17.82 -11.53 -19.31
N ARG A 138 -16.70 -12.24 -19.30
CA ARG A 138 -16.39 -13.27 -18.31
C ARG A 138 -15.06 -12.96 -17.64
N ALA A 139 -14.95 -13.26 -16.36
CA ALA A 139 -13.68 -13.24 -15.67
C ALA A 139 -12.81 -14.41 -16.18
N VAL A 140 -11.62 -14.08 -16.65
CA VAL A 140 -10.61 -15.05 -17.11
C VAL A 140 -9.58 -15.29 -16.02
N GLU A 141 -9.23 -14.23 -15.31
CA GLU A 141 -8.17 -14.23 -14.32
C GLU A 141 -8.45 -13.14 -13.29
N HIS A 142 -7.88 -13.25 -12.09
CA HIS A 142 -7.91 -12.21 -11.10
C HIS A 142 -6.58 -12.14 -10.35
N SER A 143 -6.23 -10.96 -9.84
CA SER A 143 -5.05 -10.81 -8.98
C SER A 143 -5.32 -11.36 -7.58
N ALA A 144 -4.26 -11.78 -6.90
CA ALA A 144 -4.34 -11.99 -5.45
C ALA A 144 -4.83 -10.70 -4.74
N PRO A 145 -5.51 -10.82 -3.59
CA PRO A 145 -5.90 -9.66 -2.79
C PRO A 145 -4.68 -8.81 -2.44
N PHE A 146 -4.71 -7.54 -2.83
CA PHE A 146 -3.68 -6.56 -2.51
C PHE A 146 -4.14 -5.71 -1.33
N HIS A 147 -3.49 -5.88 -0.19
CA HIS A 147 -3.81 -5.17 1.05
C HIS A 147 -3.07 -3.84 1.12
N ILE A 148 -3.81 -2.76 1.36
CA ILE A 148 -3.27 -1.44 1.67
C ILE A 148 -3.87 -0.98 3.00
N ARG A 149 -3.02 -0.45 3.87
CA ARG A 149 -3.46 0.20 5.10
C ARG A 149 -3.40 1.72 4.96
N ILE A 150 -4.48 2.38 5.35
CA ILE A 150 -4.57 3.84 5.37
C ILE A 150 -4.51 4.31 6.81
N ASP A 151 -3.48 5.10 7.13
CA ASP A 151 -3.26 5.68 8.46
C ASP A 151 -3.06 7.19 8.32
N HIS A 152 -4.13 7.97 8.30
CA HIS A 152 -4.04 9.44 8.34
C HIS A 152 -3.38 9.87 9.65
N TYR A 153 -2.58 10.93 9.57
CA TYR A 153 -2.12 11.60 10.76
C TYR A 153 -3.31 12.00 11.62
N SER A 154 -3.27 11.62 12.90
CA SER A 154 -4.38 11.90 13.79
C SER A 154 -4.63 13.41 13.86
N LEU A 155 -5.90 13.78 13.79
CA LEU A 155 -6.32 15.18 13.95
C LEU A 155 -5.80 15.76 15.28
N ALA A 156 -5.69 14.92 16.32
CA ALA A 156 -5.12 15.29 17.60
C ALA A 156 -3.64 15.69 17.49
N THR A 157 -2.85 14.98 16.69
CA THR A 157 -1.44 15.33 16.43
C THR A 157 -1.34 16.69 15.73
N ALA A 158 -2.19 16.93 14.71
CA ALA A 158 -2.22 18.22 14.02
C ALA A 158 -2.61 19.37 14.96
N PHE A 159 -3.64 19.18 15.80
CA PHE A 159 -4.02 20.15 16.82
C PHE A 159 -2.93 20.36 17.87
N GLY A 160 -2.16 19.33 18.23
CA GLY A 160 -1.02 19.45 19.12
C GLY A 160 0.04 20.40 18.58
N TYR A 161 0.44 20.22 17.31
CA TYR A 161 1.39 21.11 16.66
C TYR A 161 0.84 22.53 16.47
N PHE A 162 -0.42 22.66 16.06
CA PHE A 162 -1.08 23.96 15.94
C PHE A 162 -1.14 24.69 17.29
N GLY A 163 -1.51 23.99 18.36
CA GLY A 163 -1.60 24.55 19.71
C GLY A 163 -0.24 24.99 20.24
N ALA A 164 0.82 24.20 20.02
CA ALA A 164 2.18 24.59 20.37
C ALA A 164 2.62 25.86 19.63
N GLY A 165 2.34 25.95 18.32
CA GLY A 165 2.62 27.14 17.51
C GLY A 165 1.85 28.37 18.00
N ALA A 166 0.55 28.23 18.26
CA ALA A 166 -0.30 29.31 18.76
C ALA A 166 0.17 29.82 20.12
N PHE A 167 0.60 28.91 21.02
CA PHE A 167 1.15 29.27 22.32
C PHE A 167 2.44 30.09 22.20
N LEU A 168 3.38 29.65 21.35
CA LEU A 168 4.63 30.39 21.08
C LEU A 168 4.35 31.77 20.47
N PHE A 169 3.36 31.85 19.57
CA PHE A 169 2.93 33.12 18.98
C PHE A 169 2.40 34.09 20.04
N LEU A 170 1.57 33.62 20.97
CA LEU A 170 1.05 34.44 22.06
C LEU A 170 2.15 34.95 23.00
N ILE A 171 3.12 34.10 23.36
CA ILE A 171 4.28 34.53 24.17
C ILE A 171 5.04 35.64 23.45
N THR A 172 5.32 35.46 22.16
CA THR A 172 6.07 36.44 21.37
C THR A 172 5.31 37.77 21.27
N GLY A 173 4.00 37.70 21.00
CA GLY A 173 3.13 38.88 20.99
C GLY A 173 3.11 39.63 22.33
N LEU A 174 3.07 38.90 23.44
CA LEU A 174 3.13 39.49 24.79
C LEU A 174 4.45 40.22 25.04
N VAL A 175 5.58 39.60 24.66
CA VAL A 175 6.91 40.21 24.79
C VAL A 175 7.00 41.53 24.01
N ILE A 176 6.51 41.55 22.77
CA ILE A 176 6.49 42.75 21.92
C ILE A 176 5.61 43.85 22.55
N LEU A 177 4.43 43.47 23.04
CA LEU A 177 3.49 44.40 23.67
C LEU A 177 4.11 45.04 24.92
N ILE A 178 4.68 44.24 25.81
CA ILE A 178 5.37 44.74 27.02
C ILE A 178 6.55 45.66 26.63
N GLY A 179 7.34 45.27 25.63
CA GLY A 179 8.45 46.10 25.13
C GLY A 179 7.99 47.47 24.62
N THR A 180 6.86 47.51 23.91
CA THR A 180 6.30 48.75 23.36
C THR A 180 5.71 49.64 24.47
N TYR A 181 5.08 49.06 25.48
CA TYR A 181 4.53 49.81 26.62
C TYR A 181 5.62 50.49 27.44
N ARG A 182 6.72 49.79 27.77
CA ARG A 182 7.81 50.40 28.56
C ARG A 182 8.49 51.57 27.84
N SER A 183 8.64 51.48 26.52
CA SER A 183 9.23 52.58 25.72
C SER A 183 8.44 53.89 25.80
N LYS A 184 7.17 53.87 26.22
CA LYS A 184 6.31 55.05 26.28
C LYS A 184 6.36 55.77 27.63
N GLU A 185 6.86 55.11 28.68
CA GLU A 185 7.05 55.74 30.01
C GLU A 185 8.34 56.56 30.07
N ASP A 186 9.31 56.30 29.19
CA ASP A 186 10.62 56.95 29.14
C ASP A 186 10.69 58.16 28.16
N SER A 187 9.57 58.60 27.58
CA SER A 187 9.45 59.78 26.69
C SER A 187 8.45 60.79 27.24
#